data_AF-A0AAV0ESY6-F1
#
_entry.id   AF-A0AAV0ESY6-F1
#
_cell.length_a   1.000
_cell.length_b   1.000
_cell.length_c   1.000
_cell.angle_alpha   90.00
_cell.angle_beta   90.00
_cell.angle_gamma   90.00
#
_symmetry.space_group_name_H-M   'P 1'
#
loop_
_entity.id
_entity.type
_entity.pdbx_description
1 polymer ?
#
loop_
_entity_poly.entity_id
_entity_poly.type
_entity_poly.pdbx_seq_one_letter_code
_entity_poly.pdbx_strand_id
1 'polypeptide(L)'
;MRTFASRLSTQILRTKLPSLQPSKKFSTSSFGKDERSIEEEAERKIGWLLKLIFAGTATAVAYQFFPYLGDNMMQQSVTLLQVKDPLFKRMGASRLARFAIDDERRVRIIEMGGAEELVKMLEAAKDDRTRKEALKALFAISKSGPSSCR
;
A
#
# COMPACT_ATOMS: atom_id res chain seq x y z
N MET A 1 -17.70 18.45 28.31
CA MET A 1 -16.98 19.52 27.60
C MET A 1 -17.72 19.86 26.29
N ARG A 2 -18.74 20.73 26.34
CA ARG A 2 -19.53 21.17 25.18
C ARG A 2 -20.05 22.60 25.41
N THR A 3 -19.19 23.61 25.44
CA THR A 3 -19.61 25.01 25.55
C THR A 3 -18.50 25.97 25.10
N PHE A 4 -18.18 26.00 23.79
CA PHE A 4 -17.34 27.08 23.24
C PHE A 4 -17.69 27.58 21.82
N ALA A 5 -18.73 27.04 21.17
CA ALA A 5 -19.03 27.35 19.76
C ALA A 5 -20.21 28.33 19.54
N SER A 6 -20.66 29.08 20.56
CA SER A 6 -21.84 29.97 20.43
C SER A 6 -21.54 31.47 20.42
N ARG A 7 -20.27 31.90 20.30
CA ARG A 7 -19.89 33.31 20.45
C ARG A 7 -19.33 34.03 19.23
N LEU A 8 -19.27 33.40 18.05
CA LEU A 8 -18.75 34.04 16.83
C LEU A 8 -19.80 34.46 15.80
N SER A 9 -21.08 34.10 15.96
CA SER A 9 -22.11 34.43 14.96
C SER A 9 -22.76 35.80 15.15
N THR A 10 -22.52 36.49 16.27
CA THR A 10 -23.28 37.69 16.64
C THR A 10 -22.70 39.02 16.17
N GLN A 11 -21.53 39.06 15.54
CA GLN A 11 -20.87 40.33 15.17
C GLN A 11 -20.97 40.75 13.70
N ILE A 12 -21.54 39.92 12.80
CA ILE A 12 -21.61 40.27 11.37
C ILE A 12 -23.01 40.80 10.96
N LEU A 13 -23.98 40.86 11.88
CA LEU A 13 -25.32 41.40 11.61
C LEU A 13 -25.50 42.82 12.18
N ARG A 14 -24.65 43.77 11.78
CA ARG A 14 -24.92 45.18 12.08
C ARG A 14 -24.31 46.13 11.06
N THR A 15 -24.77 46.10 9.82
CA THR A 15 -24.68 47.28 8.96
C THR A 15 -25.76 47.27 7.87
N LYS A 16 -26.58 48.33 7.87
CA LYS A 16 -27.42 48.90 6.79
C LYS A 16 -28.91 48.47 6.69
N LEU A 17 -29.79 49.36 7.17
CA LEU A 17 -31.19 49.66 6.72
C LEU A 17 -31.12 50.55 5.44
N PRO A 18 -32.17 50.88 4.64
CA PRO A 18 -33.62 50.65 4.81
C PRO A 18 -34.46 50.24 3.57
N SER A 19 -35.67 49.76 3.88
CA SER A 19 -36.94 49.78 3.11
C SER A 19 -36.95 50.02 1.59
N LEU A 20 -37.33 48.98 0.83
CA LEU A 20 -38.18 49.10 -0.37
C LEU A 20 -38.94 47.78 -0.60
N GLN A 21 -40.26 47.85 -0.51
CA GLN A 21 -41.24 46.92 -1.08
C GLN A 21 -42.16 47.78 -1.96
N PRO A 22 -42.85 47.29 -3.02
CA PRO A 22 -43.25 45.90 -3.24
C PRO A 22 -43.23 45.41 -4.70
N SER A 23 -43.64 44.15 -4.86
CA SER A 23 -44.22 43.52 -6.07
C SER A 23 -43.27 42.94 -7.12
N LYS A 24 -43.09 41.62 -7.03
CA LYS A 24 -43.27 40.72 -8.17
C LYS A 24 -43.52 39.32 -7.63
N LYS A 25 -44.75 38.82 -7.82
CA LYS A 25 -45.08 37.41 -7.67
C LYS A 25 -44.29 36.65 -8.74
N PHE A 26 -43.21 35.99 -8.35
CA PHE A 26 -42.61 34.92 -9.15
C PHE A 26 -42.67 33.64 -8.33
N SER A 27 -43.24 32.62 -8.97
CA SER A 27 -43.56 31.31 -8.42
C SER A 27 -42.33 30.65 -7.76
N THR A 28 -42.35 30.54 -6.44
CA THR A 28 -41.30 29.93 -5.61
C THR A 28 -41.61 28.47 -5.25
N SER A 29 -42.01 27.64 -6.23
CA SER A 29 -42.28 26.21 -5.96
C SER A 29 -41.43 25.23 -6.78
N SER A 30 -40.72 25.68 -7.81
CA SER A 30 -39.80 24.83 -8.60
C SER A 30 -38.32 25.03 -8.21
N PHE A 31 -37.93 26.23 -7.79
CA PHE A 31 -36.52 26.60 -7.60
C PHE A 31 -35.80 25.83 -6.46
N GLY A 32 -36.47 25.61 -5.33
CA GLY A 32 -35.87 24.89 -4.18
C GLY A 32 -35.72 23.38 -4.37
N LYS A 33 -36.43 22.79 -5.34
CA LYS A 33 -36.26 21.38 -5.74
C LYS A 33 -35.02 21.22 -6.62
N ASP A 34 -34.81 22.18 -7.53
CA ASP A 34 -33.66 22.20 -8.41
C ASP A 34 -32.36 22.44 -7.61
N GLU A 35 -32.35 23.35 -6.63
CA GLU A 35 -31.18 23.59 -5.77
C GLU A 35 -30.72 22.34 -5.00
N ARG A 36 -31.65 21.57 -4.41
CA ARG A 36 -31.30 20.30 -3.73
C ARG A 36 -30.75 19.24 -4.69
N SER A 37 -31.31 19.16 -5.90
CA SER A 37 -30.84 18.19 -6.90
C SER A 37 -29.44 18.53 -7.43
N ILE A 38 -29.11 19.82 -7.53
CA ILE A 38 -27.78 20.31 -7.94
C ILE A 38 -26.74 20.04 -6.84
N GLU A 39 -27.12 20.20 -5.57
CA GLU A 39 -26.27 19.90 -4.42
C GLU A 39 -25.94 18.40 -4.32
N GLU A 40 -26.94 17.51 -4.44
CA GLU A 40 -26.73 16.06 -4.45
C GLU A 40 -25.85 15.59 -5.62
N GLU A 41 -26.02 16.19 -6.81
CA GLU A 41 -25.19 15.86 -7.96
C GLU A 41 -23.74 16.33 -7.78
N ALA A 42 -23.53 17.51 -7.16
CA ALA A 42 -22.21 18.01 -6.81
C ALA A 42 -21.51 17.08 -5.81
N GLU A 43 -22.20 16.63 -4.75
CA GLU A 43 -21.64 15.68 -3.79
C GLU A 43 -21.26 14.34 -4.44
N ARG A 44 -22.10 13.83 -5.36
CA ARG A 44 -21.79 12.60 -6.10
C ARG A 44 -20.55 12.75 -6.98
N LYS A 45 -20.43 13.87 -7.68
CA LYS A 45 -19.27 14.16 -8.56
C LYS A 45 -18.00 14.38 -7.75
N ILE A 46 -18.07 15.12 -6.65
CA ILE A 46 -16.94 15.34 -5.74
C ILE A 46 -16.51 14.02 -5.10
N GLY A 47 -17.44 13.19 -4.66
CA GLY A 47 -17.14 11.87 -4.11
C GLY A 47 -16.47 10.94 -5.13
N TRP A 48 -16.90 10.99 -6.40
CA TRP A 48 -16.27 10.21 -7.46
C TRP A 48 -14.89 10.74 -7.85
N LEU A 49 -14.73 12.06 -7.93
CA LEU A 49 -13.44 12.71 -8.15
C LEU A 49 -12.43 12.38 -7.04
N LEU A 50 -12.86 12.46 -5.77
CA LEU A 50 -12.02 12.11 -4.63
C LEU A 50 -11.57 10.65 -4.67
N LYS A 51 -12.47 9.72 -5.06
CA LYS A 51 -12.12 8.31 -5.27
C LYS A 51 -11.05 8.13 -6.35
N LEU A 52 -11.15 8.86 -7.46
CA LEU A 52 -10.14 8.80 -8.52
C LEU A 52 -8.79 9.35 -8.07
N ILE A 53 -8.78 10.48 -7.35
CA ILE A 53 -7.56 11.04 -6.77
C ILE A 53 -6.94 10.01 -5.82
N PHE A 54 -7.73 9.45 -4.89
CA PHE A 54 -7.25 8.46 -3.94
C PHE A 54 -6.71 7.20 -4.64
N ALA A 55 -7.44 6.67 -5.63
CA ALA A 55 -7.02 5.50 -6.39
C ALA A 55 -5.72 5.78 -7.17
N GLY A 56 -5.60 6.96 -7.79
CA GLY A 56 -4.40 7.38 -8.50
C GLY A 56 -3.20 7.49 -7.56
N THR A 57 -3.35 8.23 -6.45
CA THR A 57 -2.27 8.42 -5.48
C THR A 57 -1.88 7.11 -4.81
N ALA A 58 -2.84 6.27 -4.40
CA ALA A 58 -2.56 4.96 -3.81
C ALA A 58 -1.82 4.05 -4.80
N THR A 59 -2.18 4.09 -6.07
CA THR A 59 -1.49 3.33 -7.13
C THR A 59 -0.05 3.84 -7.31
N ALA A 60 0.17 5.14 -7.39
CA ALA A 60 1.51 5.73 -7.51
C ALA A 60 2.41 5.37 -6.32
N VAL A 61 1.88 5.49 -5.10
CA VAL A 61 2.58 5.07 -3.86
C VAL A 61 2.87 3.57 -3.92
N ALA A 62 1.92 2.73 -4.33
CA ALA A 62 2.16 1.30 -4.45
C ALA A 62 3.31 0.99 -5.42
N TYR A 63 3.33 1.58 -6.62
CA TYR A 63 4.44 1.37 -7.57
C TYR A 63 5.80 1.78 -7.00
N GLN A 64 5.85 2.85 -6.21
CA GLN A 64 7.10 3.33 -5.64
C GLN A 64 7.57 2.52 -4.43
N PHE A 65 6.68 2.09 -3.54
CA PHE A 65 7.06 1.41 -2.29
C PHE A 65 7.13 -0.11 -2.41
N PHE A 66 6.31 -0.71 -3.28
CA PHE A 66 6.26 -2.16 -3.47
C PHE A 66 7.63 -2.81 -3.76
N PRO A 67 8.52 -2.25 -4.60
CA PRO A 67 9.85 -2.85 -4.82
C PRO A 67 10.70 -2.87 -3.54
N TYR A 68 10.69 -1.80 -2.73
CA TYR A 68 11.48 -1.72 -1.49
C TYR A 68 10.94 -2.63 -0.37
N LEU A 69 9.61 -2.82 -0.31
CA LEU A 69 8.99 -3.73 0.64
C LEU A 69 9.43 -5.19 0.41
N GLY A 70 9.63 -5.58 -0.85
CA GLY A 70 10.12 -6.91 -1.20
C GLY A 70 11.54 -7.17 -0.66
N ASP A 71 12.43 -6.19 -0.78
CA ASP A 71 13.84 -6.34 -0.43
C ASP A 71 14.06 -6.51 1.06
N ASN A 72 13.40 -5.70 1.87
CA ASN A 72 13.45 -5.83 3.33
C ASN A 72 12.98 -7.23 3.77
N MET A 73 11.96 -7.79 3.13
CA MET A 73 11.43 -9.12 3.45
C MET A 73 12.40 -10.24 3.00
N MET A 74 13.09 -10.06 1.88
CA MET A 74 14.14 -10.96 1.43
C MET A 74 15.33 -10.92 2.40
N GLN A 75 15.79 -9.74 2.79
CA GLN A 75 16.88 -9.56 3.74
C GLN A 75 16.56 -10.19 5.10
N GLN A 76 15.34 -9.96 5.62
CA GLN A 76 14.87 -10.64 6.84
C GLN A 76 14.89 -12.17 6.71
N SER A 77 14.59 -12.69 5.54
CA SER A 77 14.64 -14.14 5.29
C SER A 77 16.07 -14.67 5.30
N VAL A 78 17.06 -13.88 4.85
CA VAL A 78 18.48 -14.19 5.01
C VAL A 78 18.90 -14.14 6.49
N THR A 79 18.49 -13.10 7.23
CA THR A 79 18.79 -12.99 8.66
C THR A 79 18.24 -14.18 9.47
N LEU A 80 17.08 -14.72 9.08
CA LEU A 80 16.51 -15.92 9.72
C LEU A 80 17.39 -17.17 9.53
N LEU A 81 18.20 -17.26 8.48
CA LEU A 81 19.15 -18.37 8.28
C LEU A 81 20.30 -18.36 9.30
N GLN A 82 20.64 -17.18 9.82
CA GLN A 82 21.73 -16.98 10.78
C GLN A 82 21.31 -17.32 12.22
N VAL A 83 20.01 -17.42 12.48
CA VAL A 83 19.47 -17.77 13.82
C VAL A 83 19.81 -19.22 14.17
N LYS A 84 20.10 -19.50 15.46
CA LYS A 84 20.50 -20.84 15.92
C LYS A 84 19.43 -21.92 15.75
N ASP A 85 18.16 -21.56 15.90
CA ASP A 85 17.05 -22.51 15.86
C ASP A 85 16.77 -23.00 14.42
N PRO A 86 16.84 -24.32 14.17
CA PRO A 86 16.53 -24.92 12.86
C PRO A 86 15.14 -24.55 12.30
N LEU A 87 14.16 -24.27 13.15
CA LEU A 87 12.81 -23.89 12.70
C LEU A 87 12.83 -22.55 11.94
N PHE A 88 13.54 -21.56 12.46
CA PHE A 88 13.67 -20.25 11.80
C PHE A 88 14.49 -20.36 10.51
N LYS A 89 15.55 -21.18 10.51
CA LYS A 89 16.33 -21.45 9.29
C LYS A 89 15.47 -22.04 8.17
N ARG A 90 14.65 -23.05 8.49
CA ARG A 90 13.69 -23.64 7.54
C ARG A 90 12.71 -22.60 6.98
N MET A 91 12.19 -21.74 7.85
CA MET A 91 11.27 -20.68 7.44
C MET A 91 11.94 -19.67 6.51
N GLY A 92 13.14 -19.21 6.85
CA GLY A 92 13.94 -18.31 6.01
C GLY A 92 14.25 -18.91 4.65
N ALA A 93 14.75 -20.14 4.62
CA ALA A 93 15.03 -20.87 3.37
C ALA A 93 13.78 -21.04 2.50
N SER A 94 12.66 -21.44 3.10
CA SER A 94 11.39 -21.61 2.38
C SER A 94 10.88 -20.29 1.78
N ARG A 95 11.08 -19.16 2.48
CA ARG A 95 10.74 -17.82 1.96
C ARG A 95 11.66 -17.42 0.81
N LEU A 96 12.97 -17.61 0.93
CA LEU A 96 13.92 -17.30 -0.14
C LEU A 96 13.60 -18.08 -1.43
N ALA A 97 13.23 -19.36 -1.32
CA ALA A 97 12.78 -20.16 -2.45
C ALA A 97 11.58 -19.53 -3.17
N ARG A 98 10.65 -18.91 -2.42
CA ARG A 98 9.47 -18.23 -2.97
C ARG A 98 9.78 -16.86 -3.55
N PHE A 99 10.84 -16.20 -3.11
CA PHE A 99 11.25 -14.91 -3.67
C PHE A 99 12.05 -15.05 -4.97
N ALA A 100 12.70 -16.19 -5.19
CA ALA A 100 13.49 -16.52 -6.39
C ALA A 100 12.62 -16.80 -7.64
N ILE A 101 11.68 -15.92 -7.96
CA ILE A 101 10.76 -16.02 -9.11
C ILE A 101 11.44 -15.50 -10.38
N ASP A 102 11.98 -14.29 -10.31
CA ASP A 102 12.56 -13.56 -11.44
C ASP A 102 14.09 -13.50 -11.34
N ASP A 103 14.77 -13.29 -12.47
CA ASP A 103 16.25 -13.21 -12.52
C ASP A 103 16.78 -12.07 -11.64
N GLU A 104 16.13 -10.91 -11.66
CA GLU A 104 16.50 -9.77 -10.83
C GLU A 104 16.44 -10.10 -9.33
N ARG A 105 15.39 -10.82 -8.90
CA ARG A 105 15.23 -11.24 -7.51
C ARG A 105 16.25 -12.32 -7.13
N ARG A 106 16.57 -13.26 -8.04
CA ARG A 106 17.62 -14.25 -7.84
C ARG A 106 18.97 -13.60 -7.61
N VAL A 107 19.34 -12.62 -8.44
CA VAL A 107 20.58 -11.85 -8.30
C VAL A 107 20.59 -11.09 -6.97
N ARG A 108 19.49 -10.41 -6.60
CA ARG A 108 19.40 -9.70 -5.33
C ARG A 108 19.59 -10.61 -4.12
N ILE A 109 19.02 -11.82 -4.13
CA ILE A 109 19.22 -12.81 -3.05
C ILE A 109 20.71 -13.19 -2.92
N ILE A 110 21.43 -13.32 -4.04
CA ILE A 110 22.86 -13.61 -4.06
C ILE A 110 23.65 -12.43 -3.49
N GLU A 111 23.34 -11.20 -3.90
CA GLU A 111 23.98 -9.97 -3.42
C GLU A 111 23.81 -9.78 -1.90
N MET A 112 22.67 -10.17 -1.35
CA MET A 112 22.41 -10.15 0.10
C MET A 112 23.11 -11.30 0.87
N GLY A 113 23.88 -12.16 0.20
CA GLY A 113 24.58 -13.30 0.82
C GLY A 113 23.68 -14.51 1.11
N GLY A 114 22.46 -14.52 0.57
CA GLY A 114 21.50 -15.60 0.83
C GLY A 114 21.98 -16.97 0.36
N ALA A 115 22.70 -17.03 -0.77
CA ALA A 115 23.26 -18.29 -1.27
C ALA A 115 24.32 -18.88 -0.33
N GLU A 116 25.22 -18.04 0.18
CA GLU A 116 26.28 -18.46 1.12
C GLU A 116 25.66 -18.97 2.43
N GLU A 117 24.67 -18.25 2.98
CA GLU A 117 23.97 -18.67 4.20
C GLU A 117 23.18 -19.99 4.03
N LEU A 118 22.63 -20.23 2.84
CA LEU A 118 21.97 -21.50 2.53
C LEU A 118 22.96 -22.67 2.47
N VAL A 119 24.18 -22.45 1.96
CA VAL A 119 25.24 -23.47 1.98
C VAL A 119 25.71 -23.74 3.41
N LYS A 120 25.95 -22.69 4.22
CA LYS A 120 26.26 -22.85 5.65
C LYS A 120 25.16 -23.59 6.41
N MET A 121 23.89 -23.31 6.08
CA MET A 121 22.75 -24.04 6.63
C MET A 121 22.76 -25.51 6.25
N LEU A 122 23.15 -25.88 5.02
CA LEU A 122 23.28 -27.28 4.61
C LEU A 122 24.35 -28.02 5.39
N GLU A 123 25.52 -27.40 5.57
CA GLU A 123 26.65 -27.97 6.31
C GLU A 123 26.32 -28.13 7.80
N ALA A 124 25.67 -27.13 8.40
CA ALA A 124 25.35 -27.13 9.82
C ALA A 124 24.11 -27.97 10.17
N ALA A 125 23.22 -28.24 9.22
CA ALA A 125 21.95 -28.91 9.47
C ALA A 125 22.15 -30.41 9.76
N LYS A 126 21.74 -30.82 10.97
CA LYS A 126 21.72 -32.24 11.38
C LYS A 126 20.53 -33.01 10.81
N ASP A 127 19.43 -32.31 10.53
CA ASP A 127 18.16 -32.93 10.15
C ASP A 127 17.85 -32.77 8.65
N ASP A 128 17.23 -33.78 8.07
CA ASP A 128 16.92 -33.83 6.63
C ASP A 128 15.90 -32.79 6.19
N ARG A 129 15.00 -32.37 7.07
CA ARG A 129 13.96 -31.39 6.72
C ARG A 129 14.58 -30.01 6.47
N THR A 130 15.51 -29.61 7.34
CA THR A 130 16.30 -28.37 7.21
C THR A 130 17.14 -28.43 5.94
N ARG A 131 17.85 -29.54 5.70
CA ARG A 131 18.64 -29.71 4.47
C ARG A 131 17.78 -29.64 3.21
N LYS A 132 16.61 -30.28 3.22
CA LYS A 132 15.68 -30.27 2.08
C LYS A 132 15.20 -28.86 1.74
N GLU A 133 14.85 -28.04 2.73
CA GLU A 133 14.42 -26.66 2.48
C GLU A 133 15.56 -25.80 1.95
N ALA A 134 16.78 -25.96 2.46
CA ALA A 134 17.94 -25.25 1.94
C ALA A 134 18.27 -25.65 0.49
N LEU A 135 18.20 -26.95 0.15
CA LEU A 135 18.38 -27.44 -1.21
C LEU A 135 17.32 -26.90 -2.17
N LYS A 136 16.04 -26.87 -1.75
CA LYS A 136 14.96 -26.27 -2.56
C LYS A 136 15.22 -24.80 -2.85
N ALA A 137 15.69 -24.05 -1.86
CA ALA A 137 16.02 -22.65 -2.02
C ALA A 137 17.19 -22.45 -2.99
N LEU A 138 18.29 -23.19 -2.82
CA LEU A 138 19.43 -23.15 -3.74
C LEU A 138 19.03 -23.56 -5.16
N PHE A 139 18.20 -24.58 -5.31
CA PHE A 139 17.67 -24.99 -6.61
C PHE A 139 16.82 -23.89 -7.26
N ALA A 140 16.00 -23.17 -6.50
CA ALA A 140 15.23 -22.06 -7.03
C ALA A 140 16.12 -20.89 -7.46
N ILE A 141 17.17 -20.59 -6.69
CA ILE A 141 18.15 -19.55 -7.01
C ILE A 141 19.00 -19.92 -8.23
N SER A 142 19.34 -21.22 -8.40
CA SER A 142 20.19 -21.67 -9.50
C SER A 142 19.50 -21.79 -10.85
N LYS A 143 18.16 -21.67 -10.90
CA LYS A 143 17.43 -21.61 -12.17
C LYS A 143 17.70 -20.30 -12.90
N SER A 144 18.87 -20.17 -13.53
CA SER A 144 19.13 -19.18 -14.57
C SER A 144 18.71 -19.77 -15.92
N GLY A 145 17.45 -19.57 -16.29
CA GLY A 145 16.95 -19.85 -17.64
C GLY A 145 16.83 -18.55 -18.42
N PRO A 146 17.18 -18.49 -19.72
CA PRO A 146 17.10 -17.29 -20.53
C PRO A 146 15.63 -16.85 -20.63
N SER A 147 15.27 -15.81 -19.88
CA SER A 147 13.96 -15.15 -19.99
C SER A 147 13.96 -14.03 -21.04
N SER A 148 15.06 -13.84 -21.78
CA SER A 148 15.16 -12.99 -22.97
C SER A 148 15.24 -13.86 -24.23
N CYS A 149 14.08 -14.16 -24.80
CA CYS A 149 13.85 -14.51 -26.22
C CYS A 149 12.34 -14.70 -26.40
N ARG A 150 11.60 -13.59 -26.41
CA ARG A 150 10.32 -13.49 -27.13
C ARG A 150 10.13 -12.06 -27.60
#